data_AF-A0A497BTQ2-F1
#
_entry.id   AF-A0A497BTQ2-F1
#
_cell.length_a   1.000
_cell.length_b   1.000
_cell.length_c   1.000
_cell.angle_alpha   90.00
_cell.angle_beta   90.00
_cell.angle_gamma   90.00
#
_symmetry.space_group_name_H-M   'P 1'
#
loop_
_entity.id
_entity.type
_entity.pdbx_description
1 polymer ?
#
loop_
_entity_poly.entity_id
_entity_poly.type
_entity_poly.pdbx_seq_one_letter_code
_entity_poly.pdbx_strand_id
1 'polypeptide(L)'
;MNQAKKLLFYIVLNIIVSAVTILGVLYIWEKTQLKDVLLESGSSSPEASSAAEGEDGGEGGQDLLIEIGEVGGIGNLATEYIRLIRPDSDPGDTVSLQGWRLMDEDNQDYDILEQSGLPSLELHGQGAINIYSKEGASTPIELYLGLSEPTWEPGETVSLVDPDGKVHDTYLIP
;
A
#
# COMPACT_ATOMS: atom_id res chain seq x y z
N MET A 1 48.08 -41.12 8.36
CA MET A 1 46.60 -41.23 8.37
C MET A 1 45.92 -39.98 8.97
N ASN A 2 46.19 -38.75 8.49
CA ASN A 2 45.62 -37.54 9.13
C ASN A 2 45.13 -36.44 8.17
N GLN A 3 45.33 -36.54 6.85
CA GLN A 3 44.95 -35.46 5.93
C GLN A 3 43.45 -35.44 5.60
N ALA A 4 42.84 -36.61 5.35
CA ALA A 4 41.39 -36.71 5.10
C ALA A 4 40.56 -36.27 6.32
N LYS A 5 41.02 -36.56 7.54
CA LYS A 5 40.37 -36.12 8.78
C LYS A 5 40.47 -34.60 8.97
N LYS A 6 41.61 -34.00 8.62
CA LYS A 6 41.78 -32.54 8.62
C LYS A 6 40.87 -31.88 7.58
N LEU A 7 40.80 -32.44 6.38
CA LEU A 7 39.95 -31.91 5.30
C LEU A 7 38.46 -32.03 5.66
N LEU A 8 38.04 -33.17 6.24
CA LEU A 8 36.69 -33.36 6.77
C LEU A 8 36.39 -32.37 7.91
N PHE A 9 37.35 -32.14 8.82
CA PHE A 9 37.21 -31.14 9.87
C PHE A 9 37.03 -29.73 9.30
N TYR A 10 37.78 -29.32 8.28
CA TYR A 10 37.62 -28.02 7.62
C TYR A 10 36.27 -27.88 6.89
N ILE A 11 35.78 -28.96 6.25
CA ILE A 11 34.46 -28.96 5.61
C ILE A 11 33.35 -28.77 6.65
N VAL A 12 33.39 -29.53 7.74
CA VAL A 12 32.39 -29.42 8.82
C VAL A 12 32.44 -28.04 9.47
N LEU A 13 33.65 -27.51 9.72
CA LEU A 13 33.82 -26.18 10.28
C LEU A 13 33.20 -25.10 9.37
N ASN A 14 33.43 -25.19 8.05
CA ASN A 14 32.89 -24.22 7.11
C ASN A 14 31.36 -24.29 7.00
N ILE A 15 30.78 -25.50 7.06
CA ILE A 15 29.32 -25.69 7.11
C ILE A 15 28.75 -25.06 8.38
N ILE A 16 29.38 -25.27 9.54
CA ILE A 16 28.94 -24.67 10.81
C ILE A 16 29.00 -23.14 10.73
N VAL A 17 30.09 -22.57 10.21
CA VAL A 17 30.22 -21.11 10.05
C VAL A 17 29.14 -20.55 9.12
N SER A 18 28.86 -21.24 8.01
CA SER A 18 27.80 -20.84 7.08
C SER A 18 26.41 -20.96 7.69
N ALA A 19 26.14 -22.03 8.45
CA ALA A 19 24.87 -22.22 9.14
C ALA A 19 24.66 -21.17 10.24
N VAL A 20 25.71 -20.84 11.01
CA VAL A 20 25.65 -19.81 12.06
C VAL A 20 25.45 -18.42 11.47
N THR A 21 26.08 -18.11 10.34
CA THR A 21 25.87 -16.82 9.66
C THR A 21 24.46 -16.69 9.13
N ILE A 22 23.92 -17.71 8.47
CA ILE A 22 22.52 -17.73 8.01
C ILE A 22 21.54 -17.62 9.20
N LEU A 23 21.75 -18.41 10.26
CA LEU A 23 20.92 -18.35 11.48
C LEU A 23 20.99 -16.99 12.17
N GLY A 24 22.17 -16.37 12.21
CA GLY A 24 22.35 -15.04 12.79
C GLY A 24 21.57 -13.98 12.01
N VAL A 25 21.64 -14.02 10.68
CA VAL A 25 20.85 -13.13 9.82
C VAL A 25 19.35 -13.34 10.01
N LEU A 26 18.88 -14.60 10.02
CA LEU A 26 17.47 -14.91 10.27
C LEU A 26 17.00 -14.49 11.67
N TYR A 27 17.85 -14.66 12.69
CA TYR A 27 17.53 -14.26 14.06
C TYR A 27 17.47 -12.74 14.23
N ILE A 28 18.39 -11.99 13.59
CA ILE A 28 18.29 -10.53 13.54
C ILE A 28 17.00 -10.14 12.80
N TRP A 29 16.71 -10.76 11.67
CA TRP A 29 15.55 -10.44 10.84
C TRP A 29 14.22 -10.78 11.54
N GLU A 30 14.16 -11.86 12.33
CA GLU A 30 13.04 -12.23 13.21
C GLU A 30 12.88 -11.25 14.37
N LYS A 31 13.99 -10.74 14.93
CA LYS A 31 13.92 -9.73 16.00
C LYS A 31 13.57 -8.34 15.48
N THR A 32 13.84 -8.04 14.22
CA THR A 32 13.47 -6.77 13.57
C THR A 32 12.16 -6.89 12.78
N GLN A 33 11.29 -7.85 13.11
CA GLN A 33 10.00 -8.00 12.43
C GLN A 33 9.10 -6.79 12.70
N LEU A 34 9.04 -5.93 11.68
CA LEU A 34 7.89 -5.09 11.28
C LEU A 34 6.52 -5.81 11.33
N LYS A 35 6.45 -7.11 11.66
CA LYS A 35 5.21 -7.85 11.90
C LYS A 35 4.48 -7.36 13.15
N ASP A 36 5.16 -6.91 14.18
CA ASP A 36 4.46 -6.39 15.36
C ASP A 36 3.77 -5.06 15.04
N VAL A 37 4.36 -4.20 14.19
CA VAL A 37 3.67 -2.97 13.72
C VAL A 37 2.44 -3.30 12.84
N LEU A 38 2.51 -4.37 12.03
CA LEU A 38 1.41 -4.81 11.17
C LEU A 38 0.34 -5.67 11.89
N LEU A 39 0.67 -6.31 13.02
CA LEU A 39 -0.26 -7.15 13.80
C LEU A 39 -0.76 -6.48 15.08
N GLU A 40 -0.11 -5.41 15.56
CA GLU A 40 -0.50 -4.67 16.77
C GLU A 40 -1.31 -3.40 16.45
N SER A 41 -1.34 -2.95 15.18
CA SER A 41 -2.29 -1.91 14.72
C SER A 41 -3.74 -2.40 14.64
N GLY A 42 -3.99 -3.71 14.80
CA GLY A 42 -5.32 -4.32 14.69
C GLY A 42 -5.99 -4.75 16.00
N SER A 43 -5.42 -4.48 17.18
CA SER A 43 -5.98 -5.02 18.45
C SER A 43 -6.05 -4.05 19.63
N SER A 44 -6.21 -2.74 19.36
CA SER A 44 -6.78 -1.83 20.36
C SER A 44 -8.29 -1.75 20.17
N SER A 45 -9.00 -2.71 20.78
CA SER A 45 -10.44 -2.62 21.05
C SER A 45 -10.64 -1.92 22.39
N PRO A 46 -11.15 -0.67 22.44
CA PRO A 46 -11.88 -0.19 23.58
C PRO A 46 -13.32 -0.68 23.45
N GLU A 47 -13.65 -1.68 24.27
CA GLU A 47 -15.00 -2.17 24.44
C GLU A 47 -15.88 -1.07 25.09
N ALA A 48 -16.89 -0.65 24.32
CA ALA A 48 -18.19 -0.10 24.71
C ALA A 48 -18.31 1.37 25.20
N SER A 49 -18.86 2.23 24.33
CA SER A 49 -20.17 2.85 24.63
C SER A 49 -20.85 3.47 23.39
N SER A 50 -21.97 2.84 23.02
CA SER A 50 -23.29 3.43 22.72
C SER A 50 -23.41 4.57 21.68
N ALA A 51 -24.05 4.19 20.57
CA ALA A 51 -25.10 4.92 19.85
C ALA A 51 -24.73 6.27 19.19
N ALA A 52 -24.42 6.18 17.90
CA ALA A 52 -25.13 6.94 16.88
C ALA A 52 -25.23 6.06 15.63
N GLU A 53 -26.46 5.70 15.25
CA GLU A 53 -26.79 5.33 13.88
C GLU A 53 -26.39 6.49 12.97
N GLY A 54 -25.29 6.30 12.24
CA GLY A 54 -25.06 6.94 10.95
C GLY A 54 -25.41 5.88 9.90
N GLU A 55 -26.64 5.90 9.45
CA GLU A 55 -26.97 5.35 8.14
C GLU A 55 -26.19 6.14 7.07
N ASP A 56 -25.75 5.39 6.07
CA ASP A 56 -25.43 5.82 4.70
C ASP A 56 -23.94 6.02 4.34
N GLY A 57 -23.57 5.41 3.21
CA GLY A 57 -22.24 5.52 2.59
C GLY A 57 -21.59 4.18 2.20
N GLY A 58 -22.21 3.41 1.30
CA GLY A 58 -21.52 2.26 0.70
C GLY A 58 -22.38 1.27 -0.09
N GLU A 59 -23.37 1.72 -0.86
CA GLU A 59 -23.88 0.89 -1.97
C GLU A 59 -22.77 0.80 -3.05
N GLY A 60 -21.88 -0.18 -2.93
CA GLY A 60 -20.76 -0.39 -3.86
C GLY A 60 -20.56 -1.83 -4.33
N GLY A 61 -21.55 -2.72 -4.15
CA GLY A 61 -21.49 -4.11 -4.63
C GLY A 61 -21.73 -4.25 -6.13
N GLN A 62 -21.20 -3.33 -6.95
CA GLN A 62 -21.46 -3.29 -8.40
C GLN A 62 -20.13 -3.26 -9.16
N ASP A 63 -19.53 -4.43 -9.39
CA ASP A 63 -18.41 -4.64 -10.33
C ASP A 63 -17.37 -3.50 -10.34
N LEU A 64 -16.83 -3.19 -9.15
CA LEU A 64 -15.82 -2.15 -9.00
C LEU A 64 -14.51 -2.64 -9.61
N LEU A 65 -14.11 -2.00 -10.71
CA LEU A 65 -12.90 -2.36 -11.44
C LEU A 65 -11.63 -2.03 -10.63
N ILE A 66 -11.69 -0.97 -9.83
CA ILE A 66 -10.64 -0.45 -8.96
C ILE A 66 -11.32 0.15 -7.72
N GLU A 67 -10.74 -0.08 -6.54
CA GLU A 67 -11.23 0.40 -5.25
C GLU A 67 -10.14 1.17 -4.50
N ILE A 68 -10.54 2.14 -3.70
CA ILE A 68 -9.72 2.84 -2.72
C ILE A 68 -9.72 1.98 -1.44
N GLY A 69 -8.67 1.18 -1.27
CA GLY A 69 -8.60 0.25 -0.15
C GLY A 69 -8.30 0.93 1.19
N GLU A 70 -7.55 2.03 1.18
CA GLU A 70 -7.17 2.76 2.40
C GLU A 70 -6.68 4.18 2.06
N VAL A 71 -6.97 5.13 2.95
CA VAL A 71 -6.30 6.43 3.01
C VAL A 71 -5.58 6.54 4.35
N GLY A 72 -4.26 6.72 4.31
CA GLY A 72 -3.40 6.69 5.49
C GLY A 72 -2.53 7.93 5.62
N GLY A 73 -2.03 8.19 6.84
CA GLY A 73 -1.12 9.32 7.09
C GLY A 73 -1.76 10.71 6.92
N ILE A 74 -3.08 10.78 7.04
CA ILE A 74 -3.95 11.96 6.88
C ILE A 74 -3.40 13.16 7.66
N GLY A 75 -3.38 14.34 7.03
CA GLY A 75 -2.89 15.59 7.64
C GLY A 75 -1.37 15.64 7.85
N ASN A 76 -0.61 14.64 7.37
CA ASN A 76 0.85 14.62 7.45
C ASN A 76 1.47 14.27 6.11
N LEU A 77 1.93 15.30 5.39
CA LEU A 77 2.55 15.18 4.07
C LEU A 77 3.65 14.11 3.98
N ALA A 78 4.43 13.89 5.04
CA ALA A 78 5.53 12.92 5.00
C ALA A 78 5.05 11.47 4.88
N THR A 79 3.84 11.19 5.38
CA THR A 79 3.25 9.85 5.49
C THR A 79 1.93 9.70 4.75
N GLU A 80 1.34 10.78 4.24
CA GLU A 80 0.04 10.75 3.58
C GLU A 80 0.07 9.92 2.29
N TYR A 81 -0.83 8.94 2.19
CA TYR A 81 -0.99 8.08 1.02
C TYR A 81 -2.42 7.62 0.80
N ILE A 82 -2.73 7.31 -0.45
CA ILE A 82 -3.94 6.60 -0.88
C ILE A 82 -3.51 5.26 -1.47
N ARG A 83 -4.14 4.18 -1.03
CA ARG A 83 -3.88 2.84 -1.54
C ARG A 83 -5.01 2.41 -2.46
N LEU A 84 -4.70 2.30 -3.75
CA LEU A 84 -5.61 1.73 -4.74
C LEU A 84 -5.40 0.22 -4.82
N ILE A 85 -6.49 -0.52 -4.86
CA ILE A 85 -6.49 -1.97 -4.99
C ILE A 85 -7.41 -2.39 -6.13
N ARG A 86 -7.13 -3.56 -6.69
CA ARG A 86 -8.03 -4.22 -7.63
C ARG A 86 -8.59 -5.48 -6.98
N PRO A 87 -9.74 -5.38 -6.27
CA PRO A 87 -10.36 -6.54 -5.64
C PRO A 87 -10.91 -7.49 -6.71
N ASP A 88 -11.14 -8.73 -6.31
CA ASP A 88 -11.97 -9.71 -7.05
C ASP A 88 -11.64 -9.92 -8.55
N SER A 89 -10.38 -9.69 -8.95
CA SER A 89 -9.88 -9.87 -10.32
C SER A 89 -8.82 -10.97 -10.41
N ASP A 90 -8.67 -11.60 -11.58
CA ASP A 90 -7.62 -12.61 -11.79
C ASP A 90 -6.23 -11.96 -11.86
N PRO A 91 -5.14 -12.62 -11.40
CA PRO A 91 -3.80 -12.04 -11.43
C PRO A 91 -3.27 -11.70 -12.84
N GLY A 92 -3.90 -12.26 -13.87
CA GLY A 92 -3.57 -12.01 -15.27
C GLY A 92 -4.32 -10.83 -15.88
N ASP A 93 -5.34 -10.30 -15.20
CA ASP A 93 -6.08 -9.14 -15.67
C ASP A 93 -5.29 -7.86 -15.37
N THR A 94 -5.30 -6.93 -16.32
CA THR A 94 -4.70 -5.61 -16.14
C THR A 94 -5.70 -4.51 -16.48
N VAL A 95 -5.59 -3.38 -15.79
CA VAL A 95 -6.31 -2.16 -16.13
C VAL A 95 -5.32 -1.03 -16.27
N SER A 96 -5.44 -0.25 -17.34
CA SER A 96 -4.65 0.95 -17.51
C SER A 96 -5.20 2.07 -16.62
N LEU A 97 -4.33 2.68 -15.82
CA LEU A 97 -4.65 3.86 -15.02
C LEU A 97 -4.53 5.18 -15.82
N GLN A 98 -4.44 5.10 -17.16
CA GLN A 98 -4.33 6.28 -18.01
C GLN A 98 -5.56 7.19 -17.88
N GLY A 99 -5.35 8.44 -17.47
CA GLY A 99 -6.40 9.46 -17.33
C GLY A 99 -7.30 9.29 -16.10
N TRP A 100 -6.94 8.38 -15.19
CA TRP A 100 -7.62 8.24 -13.92
C TRP A 100 -7.23 9.38 -12.98
N ARG A 101 -8.22 9.86 -12.22
CA ARG A 101 -8.08 11.00 -11.32
C ARG A 101 -8.61 10.67 -9.93
N LEU A 102 -7.94 11.24 -8.93
CA LEU A 102 -8.47 11.32 -7.56
C LEU A 102 -9.12 12.69 -7.40
N MET A 103 -10.37 12.71 -6.96
CA MET A 103 -11.14 13.92 -6.75
C MET A 103 -11.50 14.03 -5.28
N ASP A 104 -11.22 15.19 -4.71
CA ASP A 104 -11.58 15.54 -3.33
C ASP A 104 -13.01 16.12 -3.23
N GLU A 105 -13.54 16.24 -2.01
CA GLU A 105 -14.82 16.87 -1.69
C GLU A 105 -14.88 18.34 -2.17
N ASP A 106 -13.74 19.03 -2.13
CA ASP A 106 -13.59 20.40 -2.65
C ASP A 106 -13.47 20.48 -4.19
N ASN A 107 -13.77 19.39 -4.90
CA ASN A 107 -13.65 19.27 -6.36
C ASN A 107 -12.21 19.50 -6.88
N GLN A 108 -11.20 19.22 -6.05
CA GLN A 108 -9.81 19.26 -6.47
C GLN A 108 -9.43 17.93 -7.14
N ASP A 109 -9.10 18.00 -8.44
CA ASP A 109 -8.74 16.83 -9.24
C ASP A 109 -7.21 16.63 -9.29
N TYR A 110 -6.77 15.40 -9.04
CA TYR A 110 -5.39 14.95 -9.14
C TYR A 110 -5.26 13.84 -10.19
N ASP A 111 -4.71 14.16 -11.37
CA ASP A 111 -4.40 13.15 -12.39
C ASP A 111 -3.19 12.31 -11.97
N ILE A 112 -3.44 11.01 -11.82
CA ILE A 112 -2.49 10.07 -11.22
C ILE A 112 -1.22 9.96 -12.09
N LEU A 113 -1.34 9.90 -13.42
CA LEU A 113 -0.17 9.71 -14.30
C LEU A 113 0.53 11.04 -14.59
N GLU A 114 -0.23 12.10 -14.85
CA GLU A 114 0.37 13.40 -15.15
C GLU A 114 1.19 13.93 -13.96
N GLN A 115 0.66 13.81 -12.74
CA GLN A 115 1.36 14.30 -11.55
C GLN A 115 2.51 13.39 -11.13
N SER A 116 2.36 12.07 -11.26
CA SER A 116 3.44 11.13 -10.95
C SER A 116 4.59 11.16 -11.97
N GLY A 117 4.38 11.70 -13.17
CA GLY A 117 5.36 11.76 -14.25
C GLY A 117 5.61 10.42 -14.94
N LEU A 118 4.76 9.42 -14.72
CA LEU A 118 4.86 8.12 -15.38
C LEU A 118 4.18 8.16 -16.76
N PRO A 119 4.81 7.59 -17.81
CA PRO A 119 4.24 7.61 -19.16
C PRO A 119 3.05 6.66 -19.33
N SER A 120 2.98 5.60 -18.51
CA SER A 120 1.94 4.57 -18.56
C SER A 120 1.98 3.78 -17.26
N LEU A 121 0.82 3.33 -16.80
CA LEU A 121 0.69 2.51 -15.61
C LEU A 121 -0.43 1.48 -15.78
N GLU A 122 -0.14 0.23 -15.44
CA GLU A 122 -1.10 -0.87 -15.45
C GLU A 122 -1.23 -1.43 -14.03
N LEU A 123 -2.45 -1.44 -13.52
CA LEU A 123 -2.78 -2.10 -12.26
C LEU A 123 -3.21 -3.54 -12.55
N HIS A 124 -2.46 -4.48 -12.00
CA HIS A 124 -2.73 -5.91 -12.15
C HIS A 124 -3.84 -6.35 -11.18
N GLY A 125 -4.58 -7.40 -11.52
CA GLY A 125 -5.57 -8.01 -10.62
C GLY A 125 -4.93 -8.49 -9.32
N GLN A 126 -5.63 -8.26 -8.20
CA GLN A 126 -5.09 -8.46 -6.84
C GLN A 126 -3.83 -7.63 -6.54
N GLY A 127 -3.48 -6.69 -7.42
CA GLY A 127 -2.43 -5.72 -7.22
C GLY A 127 -2.87 -4.58 -6.32
N ALA A 128 -1.87 -3.85 -5.83
CA ALA A 128 -2.08 -2.62 -5.08
C ALA A 128 -1.00 -1.60 -5.45
N ILE A 129 -1.38 -0.34 -5.41
CA ILE A 129 -0.53 0.79 -5.71
C ILE A 129 -0.74 1.84 -4.63
N ASN A 130 0.36 2.43 -4.17
CA ASN A 130 0.33 3.51 -3.19
C ASN A 130 0.58 4.83 -3.90
N ILE A 131 -0.26 5.83 -3.65
CA ILE A 131 -0.14 7.19 -4.17
C ILE A 131 0.13 8.09 -2.98
N TYR A 132 1.35 8.60 -2.88
CA TYR A 132 1.76 9.52 -1.83
C TYR A 132 1.54 10.96 -2.27
N SER A 133 1.07 11.81 -1.36
CA SER A 133 0.86 13.23 -1.66
C SER A 133 2.18 13.99 -1.86
N LYS A 134 3.22 13.64 -1.10
CA LYS A 134 4.54 14.30 -1.16
C LYS A 134 5.25 14.15 -2.51
N GLU A 135 6.32 14.92 -2.67
CA GLU A 135 7.31 14.71 -3.73
C GLU A 135 8.10 13.41 -3.57
N GLY A 136 8.49 12.83 -4.70
CA GLY A 136 9.28 11.62 -4.75
C GLY A 136 9.52 11.17 -6.20
N ALA A 137 10.23 10.05 -6.34
CA ALA A 137 10.47 9.43 -7.64
C ALA A 137 9.47 8.31 -7.85
N SER A 138 8.48 8.53 -8.71
CA SER A 138 7.40 7.57 -8.96
C SER A 138 7.89 6.27 -9.61
N THR A 139 7.28 5.18 -9.20
CA THR A 139 7.46 3.82 -9.70
C THR A 139 6.09 3.20 -9.98
N PRO A 140 6.00 2.05 -10.67
CA PRO A 140 4.71 1.41 -10.94
C PRO A 140 3.89 0.97 -9.72
N ILE A 141 4.46 0.97 -8.51
CA ILE A 141 3.77 0.56 -7.27
C ILE A 141 3.69 1.68 -6.23
N GLU A 142 4.50 2.74 -6.40
CA GLU A 142 4.59 3.88 -5.51
C GLU A 142 4.64 5.16 -6.34
N LEU A 143 3.58 5.95 -6.31
CA LEU A 143 3.48 7.20 -7.04
C LEU A 143 3.58 8.37 -6.07
N TYR A 144 4.03 9.51 -6.58
CA TYR A 144 4.19 10.73 -5.81
C TYR A 144 3.54 11.89 -6.56
N LEU A 145 2.56 12.56 -5.94
CA LEU A 145 1.83 13.68 -6.55
C LEU A 145 2.63 14.99 -6.55
N GLY A 146 3.67 15.10 -5.71
CA GLY A 146 4.51 16.29 -5.68
C GLY A 146 3.86 17.50 -4.99
N LEU A 147 2.91 17.25 -4.09
CA LEU A 147 2.22 18.29 -3.34
C LEU A 147 3.12 18.87 -2.26
N SER A 148 2.94 20.15 -1.97
CA SER A 148 3.72 20.89 -0.97
C SER A 148 3.08 20.89 0.42
N GLU A 149 1.82 20.48 0.51
CA GLU A 149 1.01 20.46 1.73
C GLU A 149 0.16 19.17 1.74
N PRO A 150 -0.21 18.62 2.92
CA PRO A 150 -1.13 17.50 2.97
C PRO A 150 -2.47 17.92 2.35
N THR A 151 -3.10 16.99 1.65
CA THR A 151 -4.37 17.25 0.94
C THR A 151 -5.56 16.71 1.69
N TRP A 152 -5.39 15.59 2.39
CA TRP A 152 -6.53 14.83 2.89
C TRP A 152 -6.74 15.11 4.38
N GLU A 153 -7.97 15.44 4.76
CA GLU A 153 -8.38 15.64 6.15
C GLU A 153 -9.40 14.58 6.63
N PRO A 154 -9.46 14.32 7.95
CA PRO A 154 -10.47 13.41 8.50
C PRO A 154 -11.89 13.96 8.28
N GLY A 155 -12.80 13.10 7.82
CA GLY A 155 -14.19 13.45 7.52
C GLY A 155 -14.46 13.89 6.08
N GLU A 156 -13.41 14.06 5.26
CA GLU A 156 -13.54 14.34 3.83
C GLU A 156 -13.74 13.06 3.01
N THR A 157 -14.12 13.23 1.74
CA THR A 157 -14.31 12.12 0.80
C THR A 157 -13.33 12.20 -0.36
N VAL A 158 -12.70 11.06 -0.67
CA VAL A 158 -11.91 10.90 -1.89
C VAL A 158 -12.68 10.02 -2.88
N SER A 159 -12.80 10.49 -4.11
CA SER A 159 -13.47 9.81 -5.21
C SER A 159 -12.48 9.41 -6.30
N LEU A 160 -12.54 8.16 -6.75
CA LEU A 160 -11.78 7.67 -7.88
C LEU A 160 -12.60 7.82 -9.15
N VAL A 161 -12.09 8.62 -10.10
CA VAL A 161 -12.78 8.96 -11.34
C VAL A 161 -12.01 8.44 -12.54
N ASP A 162 -12.72 7.82 -13.48
CA ASP A 162 -12.15 7.32 -14.72
C ASP A 162 -11.99 8.42 -15.79
N PRO A 163 -11.36 8.11 -16.95
CA PRO A 163 -11.17 9.06 -18.04
C PRO A 163 -12.46 9.55 -18.67
N ASP A 164 -13.54 8.77 -18.58
CA ASP A 164 -14.86 9.12 -19.09
C ASP A 164 -15.63 10.02 -18.10
N GLY A 165 -15.06 10.29 -16.92
CA GLY A 165 -15.64 11.12 -15.87
C GLY A 165 -16.62 10.38 -14.97
N LYS A 166 -16.65 9.04 -15.03
CA LYS A 166 -17.48 8.21 -14.14
C LYS A 166 -16.73 7.96 -12.83
N VAL A 167 -17.42 8.17 -11.72
CA VAL A 167 -16.93 7.77 -10.39
C VAL A 167 -17.02 6.25 -10.28
N HIS A 168 -15.89 5.61 -9.98
CA HIS A 168 -15.82 4.17 -9.71
C HIS A 168 -16.00 3.90 -8.23
N ASP A 169 -15.28 4.63 -7.38
CA ASP A 169 -15.32 4.40 -5.94
C ASP A 169 -15.22 5.71 -5.16
N THR A 170 -15.77 5.72 -3.95
CA THR A 170 -15.74 6.88 -3.05
C THR A 170 -15.46 6.39 -1.64
N TYR A 171 -14.42 6.93 -1.02
CA TYR A 171 -13.95 6.56 0.30
C TYR A 171 -14.10 7.73 1.26
N LEU A 172 -14.80 7.50 2.37
CA LEU A 172 -14.92 8.45 3.47
C LEU A 172 -13.74 8.27 4.43
N ILE A 173 -12.99 9.34 4.65
CA ILE A 173 -11.84 9.34 5.55
C ILE A 173 -12.33 9.35 7.01
N PRO A 174 -11.96 8.36 7.83
CA PRO A 174 -12.47 8.20 9.20
C PRO A 174 -11.90 9.21 10.21
#